data_AF-A0A9E0QSU2-F1
#
_entry.id   AF-A0A9E0QSU2-F1
#
_cell.length_a   1.000
_cell.length_b   1.000
_cell.length_c   1.000
_cell.angle_alpha   90.00
_cell.angle_beta   90.00
_cell.angle_gamma   90.00
#
_symmetry.space_group_name_H-M   'P 1'
#
loop_
_entity.id
_entity.type
_entity.pdbx_description
1 polymer ?
#
loop_
_entity_poly.entity_id
_entity_poly.type
_entity_poly.pdbx_seq_one_letter_code
_entity_poly.pdbx_strand_id
1 'polypeptide(L)'
;MIRAAVLALGCALAGPAVALSCLPHDVAETYRRAAEAEEAYIVVQGRLEFDPARLPSTDMMPQQKPPHTLIPARLTGQALTRGGFDQAFDRAITLDVQCFGPWCASAVPGTEYLGFLERRDGGYVLAVDPCGGMGHPNPTPAMRDKVLQCLQGGPCTPTRP
;
A
#
# COMPACT_ATOMS: atom_id res chain seq x y z
N MET A 1 59.53 8.54 -24.59
CA MET A 1 58.95 7.20 -24.78
C MET A 1 58.81 6.54 -23.41
N ILE A 2 57.61 6.04 -23.06
CA ILE A 2 57.36 4.96 -22.06
C ILE A 2 57.59 5.39 -20.59
N ARG A 3 56.67 5.35 -19.61
CA ARG A 3 55.32 4.80 -19.40
C ARG A 3 54.71 5.54 -18.19
N ALA A 4 53.55 6.17 -18.34
CA ALA A 4 52.72 6.55 -17.20
C ALA A 4 51.89 5.33 -16.78
N ALA A 5 52.17 4.76 -15.61
CA ALA A 5 51.38 3.69 -15.04
C ALA A 5 50.40 4.29 -14.01
N VAL A 6 49.19 4.57 -14.48
CA VAL A 6 48.02 4.88 -13.67
C VAL A 6 47.57 3.59 -12.97
N LEU A 7 47.66 3.54 -11.64
CA LEU A 7 46.99 2.53 -10.82
C LEU A 7 46.02 3.24 -9.88
N ALA A 8 44.83 3.55 -10.41
CA ALA A 8 43.72 4.04 -9.63
C ALA A 8 42.42 3.60 -10.30
N LEU A 9 41.97 2.36 -10.04
CA LEU A 9 40.54 2.05 -10.07
C LEU A 9 40.27 0.65 -9.50
N GLY A 10 39.59 0.60 -8.36
CA GLY A 10 39.17 -0.66 -7.76
C GLY A 10 38.28 -0.50 -6.53
N CYS A 11 37.60 0.64 -6.35
CA CYS A 11 36.48 0.70 -5.41
C CYS A 11 35.28 0.10 -6.12
N ALA A 12 35.03 -1.18 -5.83
CA ALA A 12 33.78 -1.84 -6.13
C ALA A 12 32.64 -0.99 -5.57
N LEU A 13 31.86 -0.37 -6.45
CA LEU A 13 30.54 0.16 -6.17
C LEU A 13 29.61 -1.04 -5.93
N ALA A 14 29.76 -1.70 -4.78
CA ALA A 14 28.70 -2.54 -4.24
C ALA A 14 27.59 -1.58 -3.81
N GLY A 15 26.71 -1.23 -4.76
CA GLY A 15 25.46 -0.55 -4.45
C GLY A 15 24.72 -1.36 -3.38
N PRO A 16 24.01 -0.70 -2.44
CA PRO A 16 23.29 -1.42 -1.41
C PRO A 16 22.30 -2.36 -2.09
N ALA A 17 22.51 -3.66 -1.90
CA ALA A 17 21.48 -4.66 -2.12
C ALA A 17 20.42 -4.42 -1.04
N VAL A 18 19.51 -3.48 -1.30
CA VAL A 18 18.25 -3.40 -0.58
C VAL A 18 17.51 -4.69 -0.88
N ALA A 19 17.76 -5.72 -0.07
CA ALA A 19 16.91 -6.88 -0.03
C ALA A 19 15.48 -6.35 0.19
N LEU A 20 14.54 -6.70 -0.69
CA LEU A 20 13.11 -6.41 -0.55
C LEU A 20 12.55 -7.20 0.65
N SER A 21 13.08 -6.92 1.84
CA SER A 21 12.47 -7.23 3.11
C SER A 21 11.38 -6.19 3.29
N CYS A 22 10.20 -6.45 2.73
CA CYS A 22 9.02 -5.71 3.13
C CYS A 22 8.91 -5.86 4.65
N LEU A 23 9.20 -4.78 5.39
CA LEU A 23 8.95 -4.78 6.82
C LEU A 23 7.44 -5.02 7.02
N PRO A 24 7.03 -5.78 8.05
CA PRO A 24 5.63 -5.99 8.34
C PRO A 24 4.89 -4.64 8.41
N HIS A 25 3.83 -4.51 7.62
CA HIS A 25 3.11 -3.27 7.40
C HIS A 25 2.35 -2.84 8.67
N ASP A 26 2.88 -1.85 9.40
CA ASP A 26 2.23 -1.28 10.59
C ASP A 26 1.20 -0.22 10.17
N VAL A 27 -0.01 -0.31 10.74
CA VAL A 27 -1.14 0.55 10.35
C VAL A 27 -0.97 2.01 10.77
N ALA A 28 -0.22 2.28 11.85
CA ALA A 28 0.09 3.65 12.27
C ALA A 28 1.05 4.30 11.26
N GLU A 29 1.98 3.54 10.70
CA GLU A 29 2.87 4.03 9.66
C GLU A 29 2.10 4.32 8.36
N THR A 30 1.15 3.45 7.97
CA THR A 30 0.26 3.75 6.83
C THR A 30 -0.57 5.01 7.08
N TYR A 31 -1.09 5.19 8.29
CA TYR A 31 -1.83 6.40 8.65
C TYR A 31 -0.95 7.64 8.54
N ARG A 32 0.28 7.59 9.08
CA ARG A 32 1.23 8.69 9.02
C ARG A 32 1.55 9.07 7.58
N ARG A 33 1.86 8.07 6.73
CA ARG A 33 2.06 8.27 5.29
C ARG A 33 0.85 8.93 4.62
N ALA A 34 -0.36 8.47 4.93
CA ALA A 34 -1.59 9.05 4.38
C ALA A 34 -1.88 10.48 4.87
N ALA A 35 -1.51 10.80 6.12
CA ALA A 35 -1.72 12.12 6.72
C ALA A 35 -0.68 13.16 6.29
N GLU A 36 0.54 12.70 5.96
CA GLU A 36 1.64 13.55 5.46
C GLU A 36 1.63 13.72 3.93
N ALA A 37 0.80 12.95 3.22
CA ALA A 37 0.66 13.03 1.77
C ALA A 37 0.01 14.34 1.31
N GLU A 38 0.33 14.77 0.08
CA GLU A 38 -0.34 15.91 -0.54
C GLU A 38 -1.78 15.56 -0.94
N GLU A 39 -2.03 14.29 -1.25
CA GLU A 39 -3.36 13.78 -1.62
C GLU A 39 -4.25 13.59 -0.39
N ALA A 40 -5.56 13.76 -0.59
CA ALA A 40 -6.53 13.59 0.48
C ALA A 40 -6.91 12.11 0.65
N TYR A 41 -6.71 11.55 1.84
CA TYR A 41 -7.10 10.18 2.17
C TYR A 41 -8.30 10.09 3.10
N ILE A 42 -9.07 9.01 2.97
CA ILE A 42 -9.98 8.54 4.02
C ILE A 42 -9.65 7.11 4.41
N VAL A 43 -10.02 6.73 5.62
CA VAL A 43 -9.88 5.34 6.07
C VAL A 43 -11.23 4.66 6.05
N VAL A 44 -11.29 3.48 5.46
CA VAL A 44 -12.50 2.66 5.37
C VAL A 44 -12.18 1.25 5.79
N GLN A 45 -13.01 0.68 6.66
CA GLN A 45 -13.06 -0.76 6.87
C GLN A 45 -14.24 -1.34 6.10
N GLY A 46 -14.02 -2.37 5.30
CA GLY A 46 -15.12 -3.09 4.68
C GLY A 46 -14.69 -4.20 3.75
N ARG A 47 -15.68 -4.86 3.14
CA ARG A 47 -15.48 -5.96 2.23
C ARG A 47 -15.16 -5.47 0.83
N LEU A 48 -14.02 -5.90 0.31
CA LEU A 48 -13.51 -5.53 -1.01
C LEU A 48 -13.95 -6.57 -2.05
N GLU A 49 -14.74 -6.16 -3.04
CA GLU A 49 -15.20 -7.02 -4.13
C GLU A 49 -14.63 -6.54 -5.46
N PHE A 50 -14.08 -7.45 -6.27
CA PHE A 50 -13.56 -7.19 -7.61
C PHE A 50 -13.45 -8.51 -8.39
N ASP A 51 -13.19 -8.41 -9.69
CA ASP A 51 -12.96 -9.55 -10.56
C ASP A 51 -11.51 -10.07 -10.43
N PRO A 52 -11.27 -11.25 -9.81
CA PRO A 52 -9.91 -11.75 -9.61
C PRO A 52 -9.18 -12.09 -10.91
N ALA A 53 -9.90 -12.30 -12.03
CA ALA A 53 -9.27 -12.55 -13.33
C ALA A 53 -8.54 -11.32 -13.88
N ARG A 54 -8.75 -10.14 -13.30
CA ARG A 54 -8.07 -8.88 -13.66
C ARG A 54 -6.78 -8.63 -12.89
N LEU A 55 -6.45 -9.48 -11.91
CA LEU A 55 -5.18 -9.37 -11.21
C LEU A 55 -4.01 -9.60 -12.19
N PRO A 56 -2.90 -8.87 -12.01
CA PRO A 56 -1.70 -9.12 -12.79
C PRO A 56 -1.20 -10.56 -12.55
N SER A 57 -0.63 -11.17 -13.59
CA SER A 57 -0.04 -12.51 -13.48
C SER A 57 1.05 -12.55 -12.40
N THR A 58 1.09 -13.63 -11.64
CA THR A 58 2.13 -13.92 -10.63
C THR A 58 3.41 -14.53 -11.22
N ASP A 59 3.45 -14.77 -12.54
CA ASP A 59 4.63 -15.32 -13.20
C ASP A 59 5.81 -14.36 -13.11
N MET A 60 7.01 -14.86 -12.82
CA MET A 60 8.20 -14.01 -12.69
C MET A 60 8.72 -13.41 -14.01
N MET A 61 8.06 -13.74 -15.12
CA MET A 61 8.42 -13.27 -16.46
C MET A 61 7.21 -12.59 -17.12
N PRO A 62 7.40 -11.47 -17.83
CA PRO A 62 8.66 -10.71 -17.96
C PRO A 62 9.13 -10.10 -16.63
N GLN A 63 10.44 -9.84 -16.51
CA GLN A 63 11.05 -9.22 -15.33
C GLN A 63 10.53 -7.80 -15.07
N GLN A 64 9.87 -7.21 -16.06
CA GLN A 64 9.22 -5.92 -15.96
C GLN A 64 7.76 -6.04 -16.37
N LYS A 65 6.87 -5.89 -15.39
CA LYS A 65 5.43 -5.84 -15.59
C LYS A 65 4.94 -4.39 -15.63
N PRO A 66 3.73 -4.12 -16.14
CA PRO A 66 3.11 -2.81 -15.99
C PRO A 66 3.12 -2.39 -14.52
N PRO A 67 3.58 -1.17 -14.19
CA PRO A 67 3.73 -0.75 -12.80
C PRO A 67 2.40 -0.59 -12.07
N HIS A 68 1.31 -0.39 -12.82
CA HIS A 68 -0.05 -0.21 -12.30
C HIS A 68 -1.03 -1.09 -13.08
N THR A 69 -1.92 -1.75 -12.37
CA THR A 69 -3.08 -2.44 -12.93
C THR A 69 -4.33 -1.93 -12.22
N LEU A 70 -5.12 -1.11 -12.93
CA LEU A 70 -6.32 -0.48 -12.40
C LEU A 70 -7.52 -1.41 -12.57
N ILE A 71 -8.07 -1.88 -11.45
CA ILE A 71 -9.16 -2.85 -11.41
C ILE A 71 -10.42 -2.16 -10.86
N PRO A 72 -11.54 -2.13 -11.59
CA PRO A 72 -12.81 -1.71 -11.04
C PRO A 72 -13.21 -2.61 -9.85
N ALA A 73 -13.53 -1.99 -8.72
CA ALA A 73 -13.86 -2.68 -7.49
C ALA A 73 -15.04 -2.00 -6.77
N ARG A 74 -15.59 -2.67 -5.76
CA ARG A 74 -16.55 -2.10 -4.82
C ARG A 74 -16.06 -2.35 -3.41
N LEU A 75 -16.15 -1.33 -2.56
CA LEU A 75 -15.88 -1.46 -1.13
C LEU A 75 -17.14 -1.09 -0.35
N THR A 76 -17.58 -2.01 0.51
CA THR A 76 -18.80 -1.86 1.30
C THR A 76 -18.49 -2.10 2.78
N GLY A 77 -18.78 -1.11 3.62
CA GLY A 77 -18.48 -1.13 5.04
C GLY A 77 -18.70 0.25 5.68
N GLN A 78 -17.72 0.71 6.46
CA GLN A 78 -17.78 1.94 7.24
C GLN A 78 -16.49 2.76 7.09
N ALA A 79 -16.64 4.06 6.90
CA ALA A 79 -15.56 5.03 6.93
C ALA A 79 -15.29 5.48 8.37
N LEU A 80 -14.01 5.75 8.65
CA LEU A 80 -13.54 6.25 9.92
C LEU A 80 -13.89 7.73 10.08
N THR A 81 -14.51 8.07 11.20
CA THR A 81 -14.68 9.42 11.71
C THR A 81 -14.01 9.53 13.09
N ARG A 82 -14.07 10.73 13.70
CA ARG A 82 -13.57 10.90 15.08
C ARG A 82 -14.33 10.03 16.10
N GLY A 83 -15.56 9.59 15.78
CA GLY A 83 -16.37 8.71 16.63
C GLY A 83 -16.06 7.21 16.46
N GLY A 84 -15.31 6.85 15.42
CA GLY A 84 -15.04 5.46 15.06
C GLY A 84 -15.45 5.16 13.62
N PHE A 85 -15.55 3.87 13.29
CA PHE A 85 -16.10 3.41 12.01
C PHE A 85 -17.64 3.48 12.06
N ASP A 86 -18.21 4.65 11.85
CA ASP A 86 -19.65 4.90 12.02
C ASP A 86 -20.33 5.49 10.77
N GLN A 87 -19.55 5.99 9.81
CA GLN A 87 -20.08 6.53 8.56
C GLN A 87 -20.23 5.41 7.53
N ALA A 88 -21.46 5.08 7.13
CA ALA A 88 -21.69 4.08 6.09
C ALA A 88 -20.92 4.41 4.79
N PHE A 89 -20.20 3.43 4.25
CA PHE A 89 -19.46 3.54 3.00
C PHE A 89 -19.85 2.41 2.07
N ASP A 90 -20.39 2.74 0.90
CA ASP A 90 -20.73 1.75 -0.12
C ASP A 90 -20.56 2.38 -1.50
N ARG A 91 -19.38 2.21 -2.10
CA ARG A 91 -18.98 2.93 -3.32
C ARG A 91 -18.20 2.03 -4.27
N ALA A 92 -18.35 2.31 -5.56
CA ALA A 92 -17.38 1.87 -6.55
C ALA A 92 -16.05 2.59 -6.30
N ILE A 93 -14.96 1.84 -6.35
CA ILE A 93 -13.60 2.32 -6.16
C ILE A 93 -12.71 1.74 -7.27
N THR A 94 -11.50 2.28 -7.41
CA THR A 94 -10.45 1.65 -8.21
C THR A 94 -9.47 0.96 -7.28
N LEU A 95 -9.21 -0.32 -7.50
CA LEU A 95 -8.09 -1.03 -6.90
C LEU A 95 -6.88 -0.86 -7.82
N ASP A 96 -5.87 -0.10 -7.39
CA ASP A 96 -4.60 0.05 -8.10
C ASP A 96 -3.61 -1.00 -7.58
N VAL A 97 -3.44 -2.07 -8.35
CA VAL A 97 -2.49 -3.15 -8.03
C VAL A 97 -1.14 -2.80 -8.64
N GLN A 98 -0.18 -2.52 -7.77
CA GLN A 98 1.15 -2.05 -8.19
C GLN A 98 2.14 -3.20 -8.32
N CYS A 99 3.08 -3.03 -9.25
CA CYS A 99 4.17 -3.97 -9.47
C CYS A 99 5.53 -3.28 -9.36
N PHE A 100 6.44 -3.88 -8.59
CA PHE A 100 7.85 -3.49 -8.52
C PHE A 100 8.66 -4.53 -9.29
N GLY A 101 8.97 -4.24 -10.55
CA GLY A 101 9.62 -5.20 -11.45
C GLY A 101 8.71 -6.41 -11.73
N PRO A 102 9.11 -7.64 -11.35
CA PRO A 102 8.28 -8.84 -11.53
C PRO A 102 7.28 -9.06 -10.40
N TRP A 103 7.44 -8.40 -9.24
CA TRP A 103 6.58 -8.60 -8.07
C TRP A 103 5.39 -7.67 -8.14
N CYS A 104 4.19 -8.24 -8.24
CA CYS A 104 2.94 -7.49 -8.15
C CYS A 104 2.28 -7.73 -6.80
N ALA A 105 1.58 -6.71 -6.32
CA ALA A 105 0.73 -6.84 -5.16
C ALA A 105 -0.37 -7.87 -5.38
N SER A 106 -0.83 -8.48 -4.30
CA SER A 106 -2.00 -9.36 -4.29
C SER A 106 -3.12 -8.72 -3.49
N ALA A 107 -4.36 -8.92 -3.95
CA ALA A 107 -5.56 -8.64 -3.17
C ALA A 107 -6.49 -9.86 -3.24
N VAL A 108 -7.35 -10.02 -2.24
CA VAL A 108 -8.30 -11.13 -2.19
C VAL A 108 -9.73 -10.59 -2.23
N PRO A 109 -10.54 -10.94 -3.23
CA PRO A 109 -11.93 -10.49 -3.30
C PRO A 109 -12.75 -11.11 -2.16
N GLY A 110 -13.81 -10.43 -1.73
CA GLY A 110 -14.65 -10.83 -0.62
C GLY A 110 -14.01 -10.72 0.77
N THR A 111 -12.76 -10.26 0.86
CA THR A 111 -12.04 -10.13 2.14
C THR A 111 -12.31 -8.77 2.78
N GLU A 112 -12.32 -8.74 4.11
CA GLU A 112 -12.35 -7.49 4.88
C GLU A 112 -11.01 -6.77 4.79
N TYR A 113 -11.03 -5.50 4.41
CA TYR A 113 -9.87 -4.63 4.35
C TYR A 113 -10.05 -3.43 5.26
N LEU A 114 -8.95 -2.98 5.86
CA LEU A 114 -8.78 -1.62 6.34
C LEU A 114 -7.96 -0.87 5.29
N GLY A 115 -8.64 -0.07 4.47
CA GLY A 115 -8.07 0.63 3.32
C GLY A 115 -7.96 2.13 3.57
N PHE A 116 -6.81 2.69 3.19
CA PHE A 116 -6.58 4.12 3.11
C PHE A 116 -6.86 4.54 1.66
N LEU A 117 -8.06 5.04 1.41
CA LEU A 117 -8.51 5.40 0.08
C LEU A 117 -8.12 6.83 -0.25
N GLU A 118 -7.35 6.98 -1.32
CA GLU A 118 -7.07 8.28 -1.91
C GLU A 118 -8.35 8.82 -2.57
N ARG A 119 -8.66 10.10 -2.34
CA ARG A 119 -9.70 10.84 -3.05
C ARG A 119 -9.13 11.44 -4.32
N ARG A 120 -9.69 11.06 -5.46
CA ARG A 120 -9.40 11.65 -6.77
C ARG A 120 -10.68 12.22 -7.38
N ASP A 121 -10.54 13.07 -8.40
CA ASP A 121 -11.67 13.69 -9.11
C ASP A 121 -12.70 12.66 -9.64
N GLY A 122 -12.24 11.43 -9.93
CA GLY A 122 -13.07 10.32 -10.42
C GLY A 122 -13.58 9.33 -9.36
N GLY A 123 -13.28 9.53 -8.07
CA GLY A 123 -13.73 8.64 -7.00
C GLY A 123 -12.64 8.30 -5.98
N TYR A 124 -12.62 7.04 -5.55
CA TYR A 124 -11.68 6.56 -4.52
C TYR A 124 -10.73 5.52 -5.11
N VAL A 125 -9.47 5.55 -4.68
CA VAL A 125 -8.45 4.59 -5.09
C VAL A 125 -7.86 3.89 -3.88
N LEU A 126 -7.87 2.56 -3.89
CA LEU A 126 -7.10 1.73 -2.97
C LEU A 126 -5.85 1.25 -3.69
N ALA A 127 -4.69 1.82 -3.36
CA ALA A 127 -3.41 1.39 -3.93
C ALA A 127 -2.79 0.29 -3.06
N VAL A 128 -2.43 -0.84 -3.66
CA VAL A 128 -1.70 -1.92 -2.99
C VAL A 128 -0.41 -2.20 -3.72
N ASP A 129 0.66 -2.41 -2.97
CA ASP A 129 1.98 -2.73 -3.49
C ASP A 129 2.48 -4.07 -2.92
N PRO A 130 3.54 -4.67 -3.48
CA PRO A 130 4.09 -5.93 -2.99
C PRO A 130 4.52 -5.93 -1.51
N CYS A 131 4.61 -4.77 -0.88
CA CYS A 131 4.97 -4.58 0.53
C CYS A 131 3.80 -4.16 1.43
N GLY A 132 2.56 -4.11 0.93
CA GLY A 132 1.35 -3.84 1.72
C GLY A 132 0.63 -2.53 1.38
N GLY A 133 1.27 -1.58 0.68
CA GLY A 133 0.65 -0.36 0.16
C GLY A 133 -0.28 0.38 1.13
N MET A 134 -1.50 0.68 0.69
CA MET A 134 -2.52 1.40 1.46
C MET A 134 -3.65 0.48 1.95
N GLY A 135 -3.48 -0.84 1.85
CA GLY A 135 -4.52 -1.82 2.14
C GLY A 135 -4.07 -2.88 3.15
N HIS A 136 -4.82 -3.03 4.24
CA HIS A 136 -4.58 -4.03 5.27
C HIS A 136 -5.67 -5.11 5.25
N PRO A 137 -5.40 -6.31 4.71
CA PRO A 137 -6.38 -7.40 4.71
C PRO A 137 -6.58 -7.97 6.12
N ASN A 138 -7.80 -8.43 6.42
CA ASN A 138 -8.20 -9.04 7.69
C ASN A 138 -7.77 -8.20 8.92
N PRO A 139 -8.18 -6.93 9.02
CA PRO A 139 -7.70 -6.03 10.05
C PRO A 139 -8.13 -6.50 11.46
N THR A 140 -7.16 -6.61 12.35
CA THR A 140 -7.42 -6.92 13.75
C THR A 140 -8.15 -5.76 14.45
N PRO A 141 -8.88 -6.01 15.56
CA PRO A 141 -9.45 -4.93 16.37
C PRO A 141 -8.39 -3.89 16.79
N ALA A 142 -7.20 -4.34 17.20
CA ALA A 142 -6.11 -3.46 17.60
C ALA A 142 -5.64 -2.51 16.48
N MET A 143 -5.69 -2.95 15.22
CA MET A 143 -5.36 -2.07 14.09
C MET A 143 -6.39 -0.95 13.91
N ARG A 144 -7.68 -1.26 14.05
CA ARG A 144 -8.75 -0.25 13.97
C ARG A 144 -8.63 0.77 15.08
N ASP A 145 -8.42 0.29 16.31
CA ASP A 145 -8.28 1.13 17.49
C ASP A 145 -7.06 2.03 17.36
N LYS A 146 -5.96 1.51 16.80
CA LYS A 146 -4.75 2.30 16.51
C LYS A 146 -5.02 3.42 15.52
N VAL A 147 -5.70 3.16 14.40
CA VAL A 147 -6.03 4.21 13.41
C VAL A 147 -7.02 5.23 13.97
N LEU A 148 -8.01 4.80 14.76
CA LEU A 148 -8.91 5.72 15.46
C LEU A 148 -8.13 6.62 16.43
N GLN A 149 -7.21 6.05 17.22
CA GLN A 149 -6.34 6.80 18.11
C GLN A 149 -5.50 7.82 17.34
N CYS A 150 -4.92 7.43 16.20
CA CYS A 150 -4.19 8.35 15.32
C CYS A 150 -5.08 9.53 14.87
N LEU A 151 -6.30 9.25 14.39
CA LEU A 151 -7.24 10.28 13.94
C LEU A 151 -7.68 11.23 15.06
N GLN A 152 -7.80 10.73 16.28
CA GLN A 152 -8.17 11.52 17.46
C GLN A 152 -7.00 12.36 18.00
N GLY A 153 -5.81 12.28 17.41
CA GLY A 153 -4.62 13.00 17.87
C GLY A 153 -3.90 12.34 19.05
N GLY A 154 -4.19 11.06 19.32
CA GLY A 154 -3.47 10.26 20.30
C GLY A 154 -2.13 9.72 19.76
N PRO A 155 -1.44 8.86 20.54
CA PRO A 155 -0.16 8.26 20.13
C PRO A 155 -0.27 7.43 18.83
N CYS A 156 0.24 7.99 17.73
CA CYS A 156 0.30 7.34 16.42
C CYS A 156 1.70 6.80 16.09
N THR A 157 2.25 6.00 17.01
CA THR A 157 3.58 5.41 16.85
C THR A 157 3.48 3.97 16.34
N PRO A 158 4.27 3.57 15.34
CA PRO A 158 4.36 2.18 14.91
C PRO A 158 4.79 1.25 16.04
N THR A 159 4.27 0.04 16.04
CA THR A 159 4.50 -0.97 17.09
C THR A 159 5.89 -1.63 16.94
N ARG A 160 6.54 -1.47 15.79
CA ARG A 160 7.93 -1.90 15.53
C ARG A 160 8.63 -0.89 14.61
N PRO A 161 9.85 -0.41 14.96
CA PRO A 161 10.67 0.44 14.11
C PRO A 161 11.37 -0.33 12.99
#